data_AF-A0A418XXB0-F1
#
_entry.id   AF-A0A418XXB0-F1
#
_cell.length_a   1.000
_cell.length_b   1.000
_cell.length_c   1.000
_cell.angle_alpha   90.00
_cell.angle_beta   90.00
_cell.angle_gamma   90.00
#
_symmetry.space_group_name_H-M   'P 1'
#
loop_
_entity.id
_entity.type
_entity.pdbx_description
1 polymer ?
#
loop_
_entity_poly.entity_id
_entity_poly.type
_entity_poly.pdbx_seq_one_letter_code
_entity_poly.pdbx_strand_id
1 'polypeptide(L)'
;MEFQYSEKTRDLITRVRHFIDTEIRPVEELFHEQLDKSPWETPPVMEELKAKAREQGLWNLFLPKEYGEYSAGLSNLEYAPLAEEMGRSRIASEAFNCAAPDTGNMEVLAKYGNDAQKKQWLEPLLEGKIRSAFAMTEPEVASSDATNIETRIERDGDDYVINGRKFYISGAMRKTCEIMIVMGKTDPDNPNRHEQQSQILVPTNTPGVKIVRPMKVFGYDDAPEGHAEVIFDNVRVPRENMILGEGRGFEIAQGRLGPGRIHHCMRLIGAAQEAFELMAKRVNQRVVFGQPMSKQGSVREDLAKSWCEIEQARLLTLKAAATMDNEGNKVAKDLIAMIKVVAPNMALNVIDRAIQVHGAVGLSQDTPLVNFFSYARTLRLADGPDQVHMMQLGRNLAKRFA
;
A
#
# COMPACT_ATOMS: atom_id res chain seq x y z
N MET A 1 -0.97 7.77 29.87
CA MET A 1 -1.14 7.69 28.40
C MET A 1 -2.48 8.32 28.08
N GLU A 2 -2.46 9.40 27.32
CA GLU A 2 -3.67 9.96 26.73
C GLU A 2 -3.89 9.24 25.40
N PHE A 3 -4.96 8.44 25.29
CA PHE A 3 -5.34 7.73 24.06
C PHE A 3 -6.21 8.56 23.12
N GLN A 4 -6.41 9.82 23.48
CA GLN A 4 -7.30 10.73 22.80
C GLN A 4 -6.53 11.46 21.69
N TYR A 5 -7.08 11.47 20.48
CA TYR A 5 -6.54 12.28 19.39
C TYR A 5 -6.68 13.78 19.69
N SER A 6 -5.81 14.60 19.11
CA SER A 6 -5.90 16.07 19.16
C SER A 6 -7.18 16.55 18.47
N GLU A 7 -7.62 17.78 18.75
CA GLU A 7 -8.76 18.40 18.07
C GLU A 7 -8.57 18.44 16.55
N LYS A 8 -7.37 18.83 16.09
CA LYS A 8 -6.96 18.81 14.68
C LYS A 8 -7.16 17.42 14.06
N THR A 9 -6.66 16.36 14.70
CA THR A 9 -6.80 14.99 14.18
C THR A 9 -8.27 14.55 14.18
N ARG A 10 -9.06 14.87 15.21
CA ARG A 10 -10.49 14.55 15.25
C ARG A 10 -11.29 15.25 14.14
N ASP A 11 -11.01 16.52 13.87
CA ASP A 11 -11.60 17.26 12.76
C ASP A 11 -11.30 16.55 11.43
N LEU A 12 -10.03 16.23 11.17
CA LEU A 12 -9.63 15.54 9.94
C LEU A 12 -10.26 14.15 9.81
N ILE A 13 -10.34 13.36 10.90
CA ILE A 13 -11.05 12.06 10.88
C ILE A 13 -12.51 12.28 10.47
N THR A 14 -13.17 13.29 11.05
CA THR A 14 -14.57 13.61 10.76
C THR A 14 -14.74 14.01 9.30
N ARG A 15 -13.86 14.84 8.76
CA ARG A 15 -13.91 15.31 7.37
C ARG A 15 -13.62 14.20 6.37
N VAL A 16 -12.60 13.36 6.62
CA VAL A 16 -12.28 12.21 5.78
C VAL A 16 -13.43 11.20 5.79
N ARG A 17 -13.97 10.87 6.96
CA ARG A 17 -15.13 9.96 7.06
C ARG A 17 -16.35 10.54 6.36
N HIS A 18 -16.64 11.83 6.58
CA HIS A 18 -17.75 12.51 5.91
C HIS A 18 -17.61 12.43 4.39
N PHE A 19 -16.43 12.77 3.84
CA PHE A 19 -16.16 12.67 2.40
C PHE A 19 -16.34 11.24 1.88
N ILE A 20 -15.88 10.23 2.63
CA ILE A 20 -16.08 8.83 2.24
C ILE A 20 -17.58 8.51 2.19
N ASP A 21 -18.35 8.91 3.19
CA ASP A 21 -19.77 8.58 3.29
C ASP A 21 -20.64 9.36 2.29
N THR A 22 -20.28 10.61 1.95
CA THR A 22 -21.13 11.50 1.12
C THR A 22 -20.65 11.65 -0.32
N GLU A 23 -19.37 11.48 -0.61
CA GLU A 23 -18.82 11.62 -1.96
C GLU A 23 -18.41 10.27 -2.57
N ILE A 24 -17.75 9.40 -1.80
CA ILE A 24 -17.21 8.13 -2.32
C ILE A 24 -18.28 7.04 -2.37
N ARG A 25 -18.91 6.68 -1.24
CA ARG A 25 -19.88 5.58 -1.18
C ARG A 25 -21.00 5.70 -2.22
N PRO A 26 -21.59 6.88 -2.49
CA PRO A 26 -22.68 7.00 -3.46
C PRO A 26 -22.25 6.72 -4.91
N VAL A 27 -20.94 6.73 -5.21
CA VAL A 27 -20.42 6.58 -6.58
C VAL A 27 -19.58 5.31 -6.77
N GLU A 28 -19.47 4.43 -5.78
CA GLU A 28 -18.70 3.18 -5.91
C GLU A 28 -19.25 2.28 -7.02
N GLU A 29 -20.58 2.17 -7.15
CA GLU A 29 -21.21 1.41 -8.25
C GLU A 29 -20.87 2.04 -9.62
N LEU A 30 -21.02 3.37 -9.75
CA LEU A 30 -20.66 4.09 -10.97
C LEU A 30 -19.18 3.95 -11.32
N PHE A 31 -18.29 3.94 -10.31
CA PHE A 31 -16.86 3.71 -10.50
C PHE A 31 -16.61 2.35 -11.16
N HIS A 32 -17.27 1.29 -10.67
CA HIS A 32 -17.15 -0.05 -11.23
C HIS A 32 -17.76 -0.14 -12.65
N GLU A 33 -18.94 0.45 -12.88
CA GLU A 33 -19.55 0.50 -14.21
C GLU A 33 -18.68 1.22 -15.26
N GLN A 34 -18.02 2.31 -14.86
CA GLN A 34 -17.10 3.04 -15.74
C GLN A 34 -15.83 2.23 -16.01
N LEU A 35 -15.31 1.56 -14.98
CA LEU A 35 -14.12 0.73 -15.09
C LEU A 35 -14.33 -0.48 -16.02
N ASP A 36 -15.48 -1.14 -15.96
CA ASP A 36 -15.81 -2.28 -16.81
C ASP A 36 -15.80 -1.93 -18.30
N LYS A 37 -16.08 -0.66 -18.65
CA LYS A 37 -16.06 -0.16 -20.03
C LYS A 37 -14.65 0.14 -20.55
N SER A 38 -13.78 0.61 -19.66
CA SER A 38 -12.39 0.97 -19.97
C SER A 38 -11.44 0.45 -18.89
N PRO A 39 -11.14 -0.87 -18.87
CA PRO A 39 -10.17 -1.41 -17.94
C PRO A 39 -8.83 -0.67 -18.07
N TRP A 40 -8.17 -0.45 -16.93
CA TRP A 40 -6.85 0.23 -16.83
C TRP A 40 -6.83 1.74 -17.09
N GLU A 41 -7.97 2.34 -17.43
CA GLU A 41 -8.13 3.80 -17.41
C GLU A 41 -8.62 4.25 -16.04
N THR A 42 -8.24 5.45 -15.62
CA THR A 42 -8.83 6.05 -14.42
C THR A 42 -10.28 6.43 -14.72
N PRO A 43 -11.27 5.89 -13.99
CA PRO A 43 -12.67 6.24 -14.22
C PRO A 43 -12.89 7.75 -14.06
N PRO A 44 -13.68 8.42 -14.92
CA PRO A 44 -13.95 9.84 -14.80
C PRO A 44 -14.42 10.28 -13.41
N VAL A 45 -15.23 9.45 -12.74
CA VAL A 45 -15.71 9.75 -11.39
C VAL A 45 -14.59 9.83 -10.35
N MET A 46 -13.49 9.11 -10.56
CA MET A 46 -12.30 9.21 -9.70
C MET A 46 -11.62 10.58 -9.86
N GLU A 47 -11.57 11.16 -11.06
CA GLU A 47 -11.02 12.50 -11.25
C GLU A 47 -11.89 13.59 -10.60
N GLU A 48 -13.21 13.42 -10.62
CA GLU A 48 -14.14 14.29 -9.88
C GLU A 48 -13.91 14.20 -8.37
N LEU A 49 -13.76 12.98 -7.83
CA LEU A 49 -13.45 12.77 -6.41
C LEU A 49 -12.12 13.43 -6.02
N LYS A 50 -11.06 13.26 -6.83
CA LYS A 50 -9.76 13.91 -6.60
C LYS A 50 -9.88 15.43 -6.62
N ALA A 51 -10.67 16.01 -7.53
CA ALA A 51 -10.91 17.45 -7.57
C ALA A 51 -11.59 17.95 -6.29
N LYS A 52 -12.69 17.31 -5.86
CA LYS A 52 -13.39 17.66 -4.62
C LYS A 52 -12.51 17.50 -3.38
N ALA A 53 -11.72 16.43 -3.30
CA ALA A 53 -10.79 16.20 -2.20
C ALA A 53 -9.74 17.31 -2.09
N ARG A 54 -9.19 17.76 -3.24
CA ARG A 54 -8.26 18.90 -3.31
C ARG A 54 -8.90 20.20 -2.86
N GLU A 55 -10.10 20.51 -3.33
CA GLU A 55 -10.85 21.71 -2.92
C GLU A 55 -11.09 21.75 -1.41
N GLN A 56 -11.30 20.58 -0.80
CA GLN A 56 -11.48 20.44 0.65
C GLN A 56 -10.15 20.31 1.42
N GLY A 57 -8.99 20.40 0.77
CA GLY A 57 -7.68 20.25 1.43
C GLY A 57 -7.39 18.84 1.97
N LEU A 58 -8.08 17.81 1.47
CA LEU A 58 -7.88 16.41 1.82
C LEU A 58 -6.96 15.74 0.80
N TRP A 59 -5.72 16.22 0.67
CA TRP A 59 -4.81 15.80 -0.40
C TRP A 59 -3.37 15.60 0.11
N ASN A 60 -2.68 14.56 -0.37
CA ASN A 60 -1.30 14.23 0.02
C ASN A 60 -1.09 14.10 1.54
N LEU A 61 -2.10 13.59 2.25
CA LEU A 61 -2.12 13.53 3.73
C LEU A 61 -1.07 12.58 4.32
N PHE A 62 -0.44 11.74 3.49
CA PHE A 62 0.46 10.67 3.92
C PHE A 62 1.92 11.10 4.16
N LEU A 63 2.37 12.21 3.56
CA LEU A 63 3.74 12.68 3.75
C LEU A 63 3.87 13.33 5.12
N PRO A 64 4.72 12.80 6.02
CA PRO A 64 4.81 13.34 7.36
C PRO A 64 5.54 14.70 7.34
N LYS A 65 5.33 15.51 8.38
CA LYS A 65 5.77 16.92 8.48
C LYS A 65 7.26 17.14 8.21
N GLU A 66 8.10 16.12 8.37
CA GLU A 66 9.53 16.16 8.09
C GLU A 66 9.85 16.35 6.60
N TYR A 67 8.88 16.13 5.70
CA TYR A 67 9.00 16.37 4.27
C TYR A 67 8.72 17.84 3.86
N GLY A 68 8.55 18.74 4.83
CA GLY A 68 8.47 20.19 4.58
C GLY A 68 7.30 20.57 3.66
N GLU A 69 7.59 21.27 2.58
CA GLU A 69 6.58 21.81 1.64
C GLU A 69 5.73 20.75 0.95
N TYR A 70 6.20 19.50 0.88
CA TYR A 70 5.44 18.40 0.28
C TYR A 70 4.44 17.77 1.26
N SER A 71 4.50 18.11 2.55
CA SER A 71 3.64 17.55 3.59
C SER A 71 2.39 18.38 3.83
N ALA A 72 1.28 17.70 4.15
CA ALA A 72 0.08 18.33 4.72
C ALA A 72 0.25 18.77 6.20
N GLY A 73 1.45 18.67 6.75
CA GLY A 73 1.77 19.05 8.14
C GLY A 73 1.25 18.06 9.18
N LEU A 74 1.13 16.77 8.81
CA LEU A 74 0.71 15.69 9.70
C LEU A 74 1.91 14.89 10.19
N SER A 75 1.88 14.40 11.43
CA SER A 75 2.79 13.33 11.86
C SER A 75 2.27 11.95 11.42
N ASN A 76 3.09 10.90 11.54
CA ASN A 76 2.64 9.53 11.25
C ASN A 76 1.46 9.14 12.16
N LEU A 77 1.52 9.54 13.44
CA LEU A 77 0.44 9.31 14.41
C LEU A 77 -0.85 10.07 14.06
N GLU A 78 -0.75 11.29 13.55
CA GLU A 78 -1.91 12.07 13.11
C GLU A 78 -2.53 11.51 11.81
N TYR A 79 -1.71 10.98 10.90
CA TYR A 79 -2.17 10.35 9.66
C TYR A 79 -2.78 8.94 9.88
N ALA A 80 -2.31 8.20 10.90
CA ALA A 80 -2.74 6.83 11.16
C ALA A 80 -4.27 6.61 11.18
N PRO A 81 -5.08 7.38 11.93
CA PRO A 81 -6.52 7.23 11.91
C PRO A 81 -7.17 7.71 10.61
N LEU A 82 -6.54 8.61 9.84
CA LEU A 82 -7.06 9.02 8.52
C LEU A 82 -6.89 7.88 7.51
N ALA A 83 -5.73 7.22 7.50
CA ALA A 83 -5.49 6.04 6.69
C ALA A 83 -6.39 4.86 7.10
N GLU A 84 -6.75 4.75 8.38
CA GLU A 84 -7.77 3.81 8.84
C GLU A 84 -9.14 4.10 8.21
N GLU A 85 -9.63 5.34 8.22
CA GLU A 85 -10.87 5.70 7.54
C GLU A 85 -10.80 5.41 6.03
N MET A 86 -9.69 5.77 5.38
CA MET A 86 -9.48 5.47 3.95
C MET A 86 -9.47 3.96 3.66
N GLY A 87 -9.16 3.11 4.63
CA GLY A 87 -9.19 1.66 4.48
C GLY A 87 -10.59 1.06 4.36
N ARG A 88 -11.62 1.84 4.69
CA ARG A 88 -13.02 1.41 4.67
C ARG A 88 -13.63 1.34 3.27
N SER A 89 -12.95 1.88 2.26
CA SER A 89 -13.30 1.77 0.84
C SER A 89 -12.05 1.49 0.01
N ARG A 90 -12.16 0.66 -1.03
CA ARG A 90 -11.02 0.32 -1.90
C ARG A 90 -10.54 1.50 -2.74
N ILE A 91 -11.40 2.48 -3.00
CA ILE A 91 -11.09 3.62 -3.87
C ILE A 91 -10.73 4.90 -3.11
N ALA A 92 -10.97 4.94 -1.79
CA ALA A 92 -10.79 6.15 -0.99
C ALA A 92 -9.34 6.65 -0.94
N SER A 93 -8.35 5.76 -0.80
CA SER A 93 -6.95 6.19 -0.80
C SER A 93 -6.55 6.91 -2.09
N GLU A 94 -7.09 6.51 -3.25
CA GLU A 94 -6.78 7.19 -4.52
C GLU A 94 -7.43 8.57 -4.61
N ALA A 95 -8.66 8.72 -4.12
CA ALA A 95 -9.36 10.01 -4.08
C ALA A 95 -8.60 11.09 -3.29
N PHE A 96 -7.79 10.70 -2.30
CA PHE A 96 -6.98 11.63 -1.49
C PHE A 96 -5.48 11.66 -1.90
N ASN A 97 -5.11 11.00 -3.01
CA ASN A 97 -3.72 10.77 -3.45
C ASN A 97 -2.81 10.06 -2.43
N CYS A 98 -3.41 9.21 -1.60
CA CYS A 98 -2.77 8.41 -0.56
C CYS A 98 -2.66 6.91 -0.91
N ALA A 99 -2.82 6.56 -2.19
CA ALA A 99 -2.75 5.18 -2.66
C ALA A 99 -1.32 4.69 -2.90
N ALA A 100 -1.05 3.44 -2.50
CA ALA A 100 0.12 2.70 -2.96
C ALA A 100 -0.08 2.31 -4.44
N PRO A 101 0.99 2.09 -5.22
CA PRO A 101 2.41 2.19 -4.84
C PRO A 101 2.95 3.63 -4.82
N ASP A 102 2.17 4.61 -5.26
CA ASP A 102 2.62 5.98 -5.52
C ASP A 102 3.08 6.72 -4.27
N THR A 103 2.43 6.54 -3.11
CA THR A 103 2.91 7.16 -1.85
C THR A 103 4.36 6.78 -1.56
N GLY A 104 4.71 5.50 -1.72
CA GLY A 104 6.08 5.03 -1.51
C GLY A 104 7.06 5.56 -2.57
N ASN A 105 6.61 5.72 -3.81
CA ASN A 105 7.42 6.31 -4.88
C ASN A 105 7.64 7.81 -4.66
N MET A 106 6.61 8.54 -4.22
CA MET A 106 6.70 9.96 -3.86
C MET A 106 7.66 10.16 -2.68
N GLU A 107 7.59 9.33 -1.64
CA GLU A 107 8.55 9.37 -0.52
C GLU A 107 10.00 9.16 -0.99
N VAL A 108 10.23 8.20 -1.89
CA VAL A 108 11.57 7.95 -2.47
C VAL A 108 12.07 9.19 -3.20
N LEU A 109 11.26 9.76 -4.10
CA LEU A 109 11.66 10.94 -4.88
C LEU A 109 11.85 12.17 -4.00
N ALA A 110 10.98 12.39 -3.02
CA ALA A 110 11.10 13.51 -2.10
C ALA A 110 12.39 13.44 -1.27
N LYS A 111 12.76 12.24 -0.80
CA LYS A 111 13.92 12.03 0.06
C LYS A 111 15.25 11.89 -0.69
N TYR A 112 15.25 11.20 -1.82
CA TYR A 112 16.47 10.76 -2.52
C TYR A 112 16.59 11.31 -3.94
N GLY A 113 15.51 11.87 -4.50
CA GLY A 113 15.54 12.46 -5.83
C GLY A 113 16.35 13.74 -5.87
N ASN A 114 17.08 13.95 -6.96
CA ASN A 114 17.67 15.26 -7.27
C ASN A 114 16.59 16.25 -7.78
N ASP A 115 16.94 17.52 -7.93
CA ASP A 115 15.98 18.57 -8.31
C ASP A 115 15.30 18.32 -9.66
N ALA A 116 16.04 17.79 -10.64
CA ALA A 116 15.49 17.44 -11.95
C ALA A 116 14.48 16.29 -11.87
N GLN A 117 14.82 15.24 -11.11
CA GLN A 117 13.93 14.10 -10.86
C GLN A 117 12.67 14.51 -10.09
N LYS A 118 12.81 15.38 -9.09
CA LYS A 118 11.67 15.92 -8.34
C LYS A 118 10.74 16.72 -9.24
N LYS A 119 11.29 17.65 -10.02
CA LYS A 119 10.51 18.47 -10.95
C LYS A 119 9.80 17.62 -12.01
N GLN A 120 10.50 16.64 -12.57
CA GLN A 120 9.94 15.83 -13.66
C GLN A 120 8.92 14.80 -13.18
N TRP A 121 9.10 14.22 -11.99
CA TRP A 121 8.32 13.05 -11.57
C TRP A 121 7.58 13.24 -10.25
N LEU A 122 8.19 13.88 -9.24
CA LEU A 122 7.54 14.08 -7.94
C LEU A 122 6.39 15.08 -8.05
N GLU A 123 6.60 16.23 -8.71
CA GLU A 123 5.57 17.26 -8.86
C GLU A 123 4.30 16.71 -9.55
N PRO A 124 4.38 16.04 -10.72
CA PRO A 124 3.18 15.47 -11.35
C PRO A 124 2.50 14.37 -10.52
N LEU A 125 3.26 13.61 -9.71
CA LEU A 125 2.71 12.61 -8.78
C LEU A 125 1.97 13.28 -7.62
N LEU A 126 2.54 14.34 -7.04
CA LEU A 126 1.90 15.14 -5.98
C LEU A 126 0.65 15.87 -6.48
N GLU A 127 0.61 16.24 -7.76
CA GLU A 127 -0.57 16.78 -8.42
C GLU A 127 -1.60 15.71 -8.79
N GLY A 128 -1.23 14.42 -8.76
CA GLY A 128 -2.07 13.29 -9.15
C GLY A 128 -2.34 13.19 -10.66
N LYS A 129 -1.51 13.85 -11.50
CA LYS A 129 -1.63 13.83 -12.96
C LYS A 129 -1.11 12.54 -13.59
N ILE A 130 -0.09 11.95 -12.98
CA ILE A 130 0.50 10.68 -13.40
C ILE A 130 0.39 9.66 -12.25
N ARG A 131 0.51 8.39 -12.61
CA ARG A 131 0.77 7.29 -11.68
C ARG A 131 2.16 6.73 -11.91
N SER A 132 2.58 5.90 -10.98
CA SER A 132 3.89 5.27 -10.95
C SER A 132 3.79 3.83 -10.47
N ALA A 133 4.88 3.10 -10.67
CA ALA A 133 5.00 1.71 -10.27
C ALA A 133 6.36 1.43 -9.62
N PHE A 134 6.46 0.33 -8.89
CA PHE A 134 7.72 -0.14 -8.32
C PHE A 134 8.04 -1.54 -8.80
N ALA A 135 9.14 -1.66 -9.54
CA ALA A 135 9.54 -2.87 -10.21
C ALA A 135 10.73 -3.52 -9.48
N MET A 136 10.41 -4.34 -8.47
CA MET A 136 11.39 -5.08 -7.67
C MET A 136 11.30 -6.58 -7.89
N THR A 137 10.12 -7.17 -7.69
CA THR A 137 9.94 -8.63 -7.63
C THR A 137 10.14 -9.28 -8.99
N GLU A 138 10.89 -10.39 -9.01
CA GLU A 138 11.24 -11.18 -10.19
C GLU A 138 10.62 -12.58 -10.13
N PRO A 139 10.07 -13.11 -11.24
CA PRO A 139 9.43 -14.42 -11.25
C PRO A 139 10.42 -15.59 -11.12
N GLU A 140 11.65 -15.44 -11.60
CA GLU A 140 12.64 -16.53 -11.66
C GLU A 140 13.40 -16.75 -10.34
N VAL A 141 13.32 -15.81 -9.39
CA VAL A 141 14.06 -15.86 -8.12
C VAL A 141 13.19 -15.58 -6.91
N ALA A 142 13.57 -16.13 -5.76
CA ALA A 142 12.91 -15.88 -4.48
C ALA A 142 13.18 -14.45 -3.98
N SER A 143 12.38 -13.50 -4.51
CA SER A 143 12.53 -12.05 -4.30
C SER A 143 12.26 -11.57 -2.86
N SER A 144 11.79 -12.45 -1.97
CA SER A 144 11.68 -12.15 -0.54
C SER A 144 13.04 -11.91 0.11
N ASP A 145 14.10 -12.53 -0.42
CA ASP A 145 15.47 -12.12 -0.19
C ASP A 145 15.88 -11.20 -1.35
N ALA A 146 15.92 -9.89 -1.07
CA ALA A 146 16.25 -8.89 -2.07
C ALA A 146 17.63 -9.11 -2.70
N THR A 147 18.58 -9.79 -2.03
CA THR A 147 19.92 -10.05 -2.59
C THR A 147 19.90 -11.04 -3.77
N ASN A 148 18.76 -11.69 -4.02
CA ASN A 148 18.58 -12.61 -5.15
C ASN A 148 18.16 -11.92 -6.44
N ILE A 149 17.72 -10.66 -6.42
CA ILE A 149 17.35 -9.91 -7.63
C ILE A 149 18.48 -9.94 -8.67
N GLU A 150 18.16 -10.24 -9.93
CA GLU A 150 19.10 -10.48 -11.02
C GLU A 150 18.97 -9.53 -12.22
N THR A 151 17.88 -8.75 -12.32
CA THR A 151 17.70 -7.72 -13.35
C THR A 151 18.97 -6.88 -13.47
N ARG A 152 19.59 -6.87 -14.64
CA ARG A 152 20.87 -6.20 -14.88
C ARG A 152 20.64 -4.74 -15.25
N ILE A 153 21.47 -3.87 -14.68
CA ILE A 153 21.53 -2.45 -15.00
C ILE A 153 23.00 -2.15 -15.31
N GLU A 154 23.34 -2.12 -16.59
CA GLU A 154 24.73 -2.02 -17.05
C GLU A 154 25.02 -0.63 -17.58
N ARG A 155 26.13 -0.03 -17.16
CA ARG A 155 26.55 1.28 -17.66
C ARG A 155 27.09 1.15 -19.08
N ASP A 156 26.58 1.98 -19.99
CA ASP A 156 27.01 2.05 -21.38
C ASP A 156 27.15 3.53 -21.79
N GLY A 157 28.36 4.06 -21.63
CA GLY A 157 28.65 5.48 -21.86
C GLY A 157 27.95 6.40 -20.85
N ASP A 158 27.09 7.28 -21.38
CA ASP A 158 26.26 8.21 -20.58
C ASP A 158 24.87 7.64 -20.24
N ASP A 159 24.59 6.39 -20.62
CA ASP A 159 23.33 5.70 -20.35
C ASP A 159 23.53 4.46 -19.47
N TYR A 160 22.40 3.92 -19.00
CA TYR A 160 22.28 2.55 -18.51
C TYR A 160 21.43 1.71 -19.46
N VAL A 161 21.79 0.45 -19.63
CA VAL A 161 21.01 -0.57 -20.34
C VAL A 161 20.45 -1.55 -19.32
N ILE A 162 19.14 -1.77 -19.36
CA ILE A 162 18.40 -2.57 -18.38
C ILE A 162 17.82 -3.80 -19.07
N ASN A 163 18.11 -4.97 -18.49
CA ASN A 163 17.62 -6.26 -18.97
C ASN A 163 17.10 -7.11 -17.80
N GLY A 164 15.86 -7.56 -17.89
CA GLY A 164 15.26 -8.42 -16.86
C GLY A 164 13.75 -8.57 -16.99
N ARG A 165 13.17 -9.34 -16.08
CA ARG A 165 11.73 -9.59 -16.01
C ARG A 165 11.24 -9.37 -14.60
N LYS A 166 10.14 -8.63 -14.47
CA LYS A 166 9.51 -8.29 -13.21
C LYS A 166 8.05 -8.73 -13.22
N PHE A 167 7.48 -9.01 -12.06
CA PHE A 167 6.06 -9.36 -11.94
C PHE A 167 5.45 -8.86 -10.64
N TYR A 168 4.12 -8.76 -10.61
CA TYR A 168 3.36 -8.08 -9.56
C TYR A 168 3.72 -6.59 -9.44
N ILE A 169 3.94 -5.93 -10.58
CA ILE A 169 4.26 -4.50 -10.62
C ILE A 169 2.94 -3.73 -10.58
N SER A 170 2.49 -3.43 -9.35
CA SER A 170 1.24 -2.71 -9.10
C SER A 170 1.23 -1.35 -9.80
N GLY A 171 0.09 -0.97 -10.39
CA GLY A 171 -0.09 0.31 -11.07
C GLY A 171 0.44 0.34 -12.50
N ALA A 172 1.34 -0.55 -12.90
CA ALA A 172 1.93 -0.56 -14.24
C ALA A 172 0.96 -0.97 -15.35
N MET A 173 -0.22 -1.49 -15.02
CA MET A 173 -1.28 -1.70 -16.02
C MET A 173 -1.95 -0.38 -16.42
N ARG A 174 -1.95 0.64 -15.55
CA ARG A 174 -2.64 1.91 -15.81
C ARG A 174 -2.05 2.62 -17.01
N LYS A 175 -2.92 3.17 -17.87
CA LYS A 175 -2.49 4.05 -18.97
C LYS A 175 -1.80 5.32 -18.48
N THR A 176 -2.17 5.80 -17.30
CA THR A 176 -1.56 6.97 -16.66
C THR A 176 -0.30 6.63 -15.85
N CYS A 177 0.16 5.36 -15.83
CA CYS A 177 1.44 5.03 -15.23
C CYS A 177 2.56 5.46 -16.17
N GLU A 178 3.23 6.57 -15.85
CA GLU A 178 4.27 7.14 -16.73
C GLU A 178 5.69 6.76 -16.29
N ILE A 179 5.87 6.36 -15.02
CA ILE A 179 7.20 6.13 -14.45
C ILE A 179 7.27 4.89 -13.54
N MET A 180 8.33 4.10 -13.70
CA MET A 180 8.67 3.02 -12.79
C MET A 180 9.95 3.34 -12.03
N ILE A 181 9.97 3.05 -10.72
CA ILE A 181 11.22 2.88 -9.98
C ILE A 181 11.62 1.40 -10.11
N VAL A 182 12.71 1.13 -10.83
CA VAL A 182 13.19 -0.24 -11.10
C VAL A 182 14.38 -0.55 -10.22
N MET A 183 14.35 -1.71 -9.55
CA MET A 183 15.47 -2.22 -8.76
C MET A 183 16.19 -3.35 -9.49
N GLY A 184 17.52 -3.26 -9.59
CA GLY A 184 18.35 -4.24 -10.29
C GLY A 184 19.81 -4.18 -9.85
N LYS A 185 20.64 -5.11 -10.34
CA LYS A 185 22.08 -5.20 -10.07
C LYS A 185 22.87 -4.28 -10.99
N THR A 186 23.63 -3.37 -10.40
CA THR A 186 24.62 -2.51 -11.10
C THR A 186 26.05 -3.01 -10.92
N ASP A 187 26.34 -3.70 -9.82
CA ASP A 187 27.66 -4.24 -9.50
C ASP A 187 27.52 -5.68 -8.98
N PRO A 188 27.27 -6.67 -9.87
CA PRO A 188 26.98 -8.04 -9.45
C PRO A 188 28.15 -8.74 -8.74
N ASP A 189 29.38 -8.25 -8.93
CA ASP A 189 30.60 -8.82 -8.39
C ASP A 189 31.07 -8.13 -7.09
N ASN A 190 30.33 -7.12 -6.60
CA ASN A 190 30.65 -6.46 -5.34
C ASN A 190 30.71 -7.50 -4.19
N PRO A 191 31.78 -7.52 -3.37
CA PRO A 191 31.87 -8.45 -2.23
C PRO A 191 30.76 -8.22 -1.20
N ASN A 192 30.23 -7.01 -1.08
CA ASN A 192 29.06 -6.71 -0.27
C ASN A 192 27.78 -6.88 -1.09
N ARG A 193 27.06 -7.99 -0.87
CA ARG A 193 25.77 -8.28 -1.55
C ARG A 193 24.72 -7.16 -1.38
N HIS A 194 24.80 -6.35 -0.33
CA HIS A 194 23.88 -5.23 -0.10
C HIS A 194 24.22 -3.96 -0.88
N GLU A 195 25.37 -3.92 -1.55
CA GLU A 195 25.83 -2.82 -2.41
C GLU A 195 25.81 -3.21 -3.91
N GLN A 196 25.35 -4.41 -4.25
CA GLN A 196 25.28 -4.86 -5.65
C GLN A 196 24.15 -4.21 -6.46
N GLN A 197 23.18 -3.58 -5.78
CA GLN A 197 21.90 -3.19 -6.36
C GLN A 197 21.66 -1.69 -6.28
N SER A 198 20.94 -1.18 -7.27
CA SER A 198 20.56 0.23 -7.39
C SER A 198 19.07 0.37 -7.71
N GLN A 199 18.56 1.59 -7.59
CA GLN A 199 17.22 1.95 -8.07
C GLN A 199 17.32 3.04 -9.13
N ILE A 200 16.63 2.84 -10.24
CA ILE A 200 16.70 3.71 -11.42
C ILE A 200 15.30 4.02 -11.94
N LEU A 201 15.10 5.26 -12.40
CA LEU A 201 13.86 5.72 -12.99
C LEU A 201 13.75 5.23 -14.44
N VAL A 202 12.64 4.58 -14.79
CA VAL A 202 12.37 4.09 -16.14
C VAL A 202 10.98 4.52 -16.60
N PRO A 203 10.87 5.51 -17.51
CA PRO A 203 9.60 5.87 -18.12
C PRO A 203 8.95 4.67 -18.81
N THR A 204 7.65 4.48 -18.64
CA THR A 204 6.94 3.29 -19.13
C THR A 204 6.89 3.21 -20.66
N ASN A 205 7.05 4.34 -21.35
CA ASN A 205 7.12 4.43 -22.81
C ASN A 205 8.54 4.27 -23.39
N THR A 206 9.55 4.01 -22.55
CA THR A 206 10.93 3.81 -23.02
C THR A 206 10.99 2.57 -23.93
N PRO A 207 11.61 2.67 -25.13
CA PRO A 207 11.78 1.50 -26.01
C PRO A 207 12.40 0.31 -25.26
N GLY A 208 11.79 -0.86 -25.42
CA GLY A 208 12.21 -2.09 -24.74
C GLY A 208 11.39 -2.43 -23.49
N VAL A 209 10.63 -1.48 -22.93
CA VAL A 209 9.67 -1.76 -21.84
C VAL A 209 8.44 -2.44 -22.45
N LYS A 210 8.13 -3.65 -21.95
CA LYS A 210 7.01 -4.46 -22.44
C LYS A 210 6.13 -4.89 -21.27
N ILE A 211 4.94 -4.29 -21.14
CA ILE A 211 3.89 -4.76 -20.22
C ILE A 211 3.25 -5.99 -20.86
N VAL A 212 3.48 -7.18 -20.28
CA VAL A 212 3.13 -8.47 -20.90
C VAL A 212 1.67 -8.82 -20.65
N ARG A 213 1.25 -8.78 -19.39
CA ARG A 213 -0.11 -9.16 -18.96
C ARG A 213 -0.39 -8.69 -17.53
N PRO A 214 -1.68 -8.57 -17.15
CA PRO A 214 -2.06 -8.47 -15.74
C PRO A 214 -1.88 -9.82 -15.03
N MET A 215 -1.48 -9.76 -13.77
CA MET A 215 -1.52 -10.84 -12.80
C MET A 215 -2.91 -10.86 -12.16
N LYS A 216 -3.36 -12.05 -11.76
CA LYS A 216 -4.64 -12.21 -11.05
C LYS A 216 -4.42 -12.62 -9.61
N VAL A 217 -5.25 -12.10 -8.71
CA VAL A 217 -5.29 -12.46 -7.29
C VAL A 217 -6.70 -12.98 -7.00
N PHE A 218 -6.81 -14.27 -6.64
CA PHE A 218 -8.13 -14.95 -6.51
C PHE A 218 -9.05 -14.80 -7.73
N GLY A 219 -8.49 -14.58 -8.92
CA GLY A 219 -9.25 -14.38 -10.17
C GLY A 219 -9.53 -12.91 -10.51
N TYR A 220 -9.37 -11.99 -9.56
CA TYR A 220 -9.48 -10.54 -9.77
C TYR A 220 -8.22 -10.01 -10.44
N ASP A 221 -8.37 -9.06 -11.35
CA ASP A 221 -7.27 -8.39 -12.05
C ASP A 221 -6.93 -7.02 -11.45
N ASP A 222 -7.70 -6.57 -10.44
CA ASP A 222 -7.53 -5.34 -9.67
C ASP A 222 -7.48 -4.06 -10.52
N ALA A 223 -8.17 -4.04 -11.66
CA ALA A 223 -8.30 -2.83 -12.47
C ALA A 223 -8.89 -1.65 -11.64
N PRO A 224 -8.51 -0.39 -11.95
CA PRO A 224 -7.56 0.00 -12.97
C PRO A 224 -6.09 -0.10 -12.51
N GLU A 225 -5.81 -0.28 -11.22
CA GLU A 225 -4.45 -0.39 -10.68
C GLU A 225 -3.68 -1.54 -11.33
N GLY A 226 -4.23 -2.75 -11.20
CA GLY A 226 -3.65 -3.98 -11.69
C GLY A 226 -2.27 -4.29 -11.14
N HIS A 227 -1.76 -5.45 -11.56
CA HIS A 227 -0.43 -5.94 -11.22
C HIS A 227 0.22 -6.46 -12.50
N ALA A 228 1.22 -5.77 -13.05
CA ALA A 228 1.79 -6.16 -14.33
C ALA A 228 2.91 -7.20 -14.19
N GLU A 229 3.00 -8.09 -15.18
CA GLU A 229 4.27 -8.69 -15.60
C GLU A 229 4.94 -7.75 -16.61
N VAL A 230 6.20 -7.39 -16.39
CA VAL A 230 6.95 -6.41 -17.18
C VAL A 230 8.30 -6.98 -17.60
N ILE A 231 8.62 -6.89 -18.88
CA ILE A 231 9.94 -7.23 -19.43
C ILE A 231 10.67 -5.93 -19.77
N PHE A 232 11.94 -5.87 -19.37
CA PHE A 232 12.91 -4.87 -19.80
C PHE A 232 13.85 -5.56 -20.78
N ASP A 233 13.77 -5.20 -22.06
CA ASP A 233 14.57 -5.76 -23.15
C ASP A 233 15.40 -4.63 -23.78
N ASN A 234 16.68 -4.56 -23.37
CA ASN A 234 17.62 -3.53 -23.79
C ASN A 234 17.10 -2.10 -23.60
N VAL A 235 16.43 -1.87 -22.47
CA VAL A 235 15.86 -0.56 -22.13
C VAL A 235 17.00 0.40 -21.80
N ARG A 236 17.10 1.49 -22.55
CA ARG A 236 18.17 2.50 -22.40
C ARG A 236 17.62 3.76 -21.74
N VAL A 237 18.26 4.18 -20.65
CA VAL A 237 17.91 5.42 -19.93
C VAL A 237 19.17 6.24 -19.60
N PRO A 238 19.08 7.57 -19.53
CA PRO A 238 20.21 8.42 -19.16
C PRO A 238 20.75 8.08 -17.77
N ARG A 239 22.05 8.30 -17.54
CA ARG A 239 22.67 8.09 -16.22
C ARG A 239 22.01 8.90 -15.10
N GLU A 240 21.44 10.06 -15.43
CA GLU A 240 20.74 10.96 -14.51
C GLU A 240 19.45 10.34 -13.96
N ASN A 241 18.96 9.24 -14.53
CA ASN A 241 17.81 8.50 -14.00
C ASN A 241 18.16 7.67 -12.75
N MET A 242 19.45 7.50 -12.43
CA MET A 242 19.89 6.82 -11.21
C MET A 242 19.42 7.59 -9.97
N ILE A 243 18.75 6.91 -9.05
CA ILE A 243 18.29 7.53 -7.79
C ILE A 243 19.42 7.40 -6.77
N LEU A 244 19.84 8.53 -6.19
CA LEU A 244 20.91 8.67 -5.19
C LEU A 244 22.33 8.27 -5.67
N GLY A 245 22.50 7.08 -6.25
CA GLY A 245 23.78 6.58 -6.76
C GLY A 245 23.82 5.06 -6.88
N GLU A 246 24.85 4.55 -7.57
CA GLU A 246 25.10 3.11 -7.69
C GLU A 246 25.31 2.45 -6.32
N GLY A 247 24.81 1.23 -6.15
CA GLY A 247 24.92 0.43 -4.92
C GLY A 247 24.00 0.87 -3.77
N ARG A 248 23.19 1.91 -3.96
CA ARG A 248 22.30 2.46 -2.91
C ARG A 248 20.89 1.86 -2.91
N GLY A 249 20.65 0.80 -3.68
CA GLY A 249 19.32 0.22 -3.88
C GLY A 249 18.68 -0.32 -2.59
N PHE A 250 19.47 -0.96 -1.72
CA PHE A 250 18.98 -1.45 -0.42
C PHE A 250 18.61 -0.32 0.53
N GLU A 251 19.41 0.75 0.57
CA GLU A 251 19.13 1.91 1.42
C GLU A 251 17.82 2.59 1.03
N ILE A 252 17.62 2.81 -0.27
CA ILE A 252 16.39 3.42 -0.79
C ILE A 252 15.19 2.50 -0.50
N ALA A 253 15.33 1.18 -0.72
CA ALA A 253 14.25 0.22 -0.44
C ALA A 253 13.87 0.20 1.04
N GLN A 254 14.82 0.22 1.98
CA GLN A 254 14.52 0.29 3.40
C GLN A 254 13.89 1.62 3.80
N GLY A 255 14.33 2.73 3.20
CA GLY A 255 13.76 4.06 3.41
C GLY A 255 12.29 4.13 3.01
N ARG A 256 11.93 3.49 1.89
CA ARG A 256 10.57 3.38 1.35
C ARG A 256 9.66 2.41 2.12
N LEU A 257 10.14 1.20 2.36
CA LEU A 257 9.29 0.10 2.83
C LEU A 257 8.88 0.26 4.29
N GLY A 258 9.60 1.06 5.09
CA GLY A 258 9.21 1.37 6.47
C GLY A 258 7.83 2.03 6.57
N PRO A 259 7.66 3.27 6.06
CA PRO A 259 6.36 3.95 6.05
C PRO A 259 5.30 3.22 5.21
N GLY A 260 5.66 2.65 4.05
CA GLY A 260 4.73 1.88 3.22
C GLY A 260 4.04 0.73 3.99
N ARG A 261 4.80 -0.03 4.79
CA ARG A 261 4.26 -1.11 5.62
C ARG A 261 3.22 -0.61 6.62
N ILE A 262 3.48 0.51 7.31
CA ILE A 262 2.54 1.00 8.32
C ILE A 262 1.27 1.58 7.68
N HIS A 263 1.38 2.27 6.54
CA HIS A 263 0.21 2.78 5.79
C HIS A 263 -0.72 1.65 5.33
N HIS A 264 -0.19 0.50 4.94
CA HIS A 264 -0.99 -0.68 4.65
C HIS A 264 -1.68 -1.25 5.89
N CYS A 265 -0.98 -1.27 7.03
CA CYS A 265 -1.56 -1.76 8.29
C CYS A 265 -2.71 -0.88 8.78
N MET A 266 -2.57 0.44 8.69
CA MET A 266 -3.64 1.40 9.01
C MET A 266 -4.89 1.12 8.18
N ARG A 267 -4.74 0.98 6.86
CA ARG A 267 -5.85 0.68 5.95
C ARG A 267 -6.49 -0.70 6.20
N LEU A 268 -5.72 -1.69 6.62
CA LEU A 268 -6.26 -3.01 6.97
C LEU A 268 -7.15 -2.98 8.22
N ILE A 269 -6.85 -2.09 9.18
CA ILE A 269 -7.73 -1.87 10.33
C ILE A 269 -9.07 -1.30 9.84
N GLY A 270 -9.04 -0.34 8.91
CA GLY A 270 -10.25 0.20 8.27
C GLY A 270 -11.09 -0.85 7.56
N ALA A 271 -10.45 -1.70 6.74
CA ALA A 271 -11.13 -2.80 6.04
C ALA A 271 -11.75 -3.80 7.02
N ALA A 272 -11.04 -4.15 8.10
CA ALA A 272 -11.56 -5.02 9.15
C ALA A 272 -12.73 -4.38 9.92
N GLN A 273 -12.64 -3.08 10.20
CA GLN A 273 -13.69 -2.31 10.86
C GLN A 273 -14.97 -2.25 10.00
N GLU A 274 -14.85 -1.98 8.69
CA GLU A 274 -15.98 -2.01 7.75
C GLU A 274 -16.62 -3.41 7.70
N ALA A 275 -15.80 -4.47 7.60
CA ALA A 275 -16.28 -5.85 7.60
C ALA A 275 -16.97 -6.22 8.93
N PHE A 276 -16.43 -5.78 10.07
CA PHE A 276 -17.04 -5.97 11.38
C PHE A 276 -18.40 -5.28 11.48
N GLU A 277 -18.53 -4.05 11.00
CA GLU A 277 -19.80 -3.31 11.04
C GLU A 277 -20.86 -3.94 10.13
N LEU A 278 -20.48 -4.44 8.96
CA LEU A 278 -21.35 -5.25 8.10
C LEU A 278 -21.80 -6.51 8.83
N MET A 279 -20.88 -7.24 9.47
CA MET A 279 -21.18 -8.42 10.27
C MET A 279 -22.16 -8.09 11.41
N ALA A 280 -21.88 -7.05 12.20
CA ALA A 280 -22.70 -6.63 13.34
C ALA A 280 -24.12 -6.18 12.91
N LYS A 281 -24.25 -5.52 11.75
CA LYS A 281 -25.56 -5.20 11.17
C LYS A 281 -26.29 -6.48 10.74
N ARG A 282 -25.61 -7.37 10.01
CA ARG A 282 -26.18 -8.60 9.45
C ARG A 282 -26.77 -9.53 10.51
N VAL A 283 -26.09 -9.72 11.64
CA VAL A 283 -26.55 -10.64 12.70
C VAL A 283 -27.87 -10.21 13.35
N ASN A 284 -28.21 -8.91 13.26
CA ASN A 284 -29.44 -8.37 13.81
C ASN A 284 -30.59 -8.38 12.79
N GLN A 285 -30.29 -8.55 11.49
CA GLN A 285 -31.27 -8.53 10.40
C GLN A 285 -31.74 -9.92 9.96
N ARG A 286 -31.10 -11.00 10.41
CA ARG A 286 -31.39 -12.38 9.98
C ARG A 286 -31.81 -13.26 11.14
N VAL A 287 -32.80 -14.12 10.89
CA VAL A 287 -33.30 -15.13 11.83
C VAL A 287 -32.78 -16.50 11.38
N VAL A 288 -32.17 -17.25 12.30
CA VAL A 288 -31.69 -18.62 12.09
C VAL A 288 -32.13 -19.48 13.26
N PHE A 289 -32.64 -20.69 12.97
CA PHE A 289 -33.17 -21.60 13.98
C PHE A 289 -34.20 -20.95 14.92
N GLY A 290 -35.10 -20.12 14.36
CA GLY A 290 -36.22 -19.51 15.09
C GLY A 290 -35.90 -18.25 15.89
N GLN A 291 -34.66 -17.76 15.91
CA GLN A 291 -34.29 -16.51 16.60
C GLN A 291 -33.29 -15.65 15.80
N PRO A 292 -33.16 -14.34 16.10
CA PRO A 292 -32.13 -13.51 15.50
C PRO A 292 -30.74 -14.13 15.65
N MET A 293 -29.91 -14.04 14.62
CA MET A 293 -28.57 -14.61 14.63
C MET A 293 -27.70 -14.04 15.77
N SER A 294 -27.95 -12.79 16.19
CA SER A 294 -27.34 -12.17 17.37
C SER A 294 -27.67 -12.82 18.71
N LYS A 295 -28.55 -13.83 18.76
CA LYS A 295 -28.81 -14.68 19.94
C LYS A 295 -28.00 -15.97 19.95
N GLN A 296 -27.35 -16.32 18.84
CA GLN A 296 -26.50 -17.51 18.75
C GLN A 296 -25.16 -17.28 19.46
N GLY A 297 -24.75 -18.22 20.33
CA GLY A 297 -23.56 -18.07 21.17
C GLY A 297 -22.27 -17.88 20.38
N SER A 298 -22.04 -18.71 19.37
CA SER A 298 -20.86 -18.64 18.49
C SER A 298 -20.74 -17.28 17.77
N VAL A 299 -21.86 -16.73 17.30
CA VAL A 299 -21.87 -15.44 16.60
C VAL A 299 -21.51 -14.28 17.53
N ARG A 300 -21.91 -14.35 18.81
CA ARG A 300 -21.49 -13.36 19.81
C ARG A 300 -20.01 -13.45 20.13
N GLU A 301 -19.47 -14.66 20.20
CA GLU A 301 -18.05 -14.90 20.38
C GLU A 301 -17.24 -14.34 19.20
N ASP A 302 -17.69 -14.58 17.96
CA ASP A 302 -17.07 -14.03 16.76
C ASP A 302 -17.05 -12.49 16.76
N LEU A 303 -18.15 -11.84 17.16
CA LEU A 303 -18.19 -10.39 17.32
C LEU A 303 -17.19 -9.91 18.39
N ALA A 304 -17.21 -10.51 19.58
CA ALA A 304 -16.33 -10.11 20.67
C ALA A 304 -14.85 -10.30 20.30
N LYS A 305 -14.51 -11.44 19.70
CA LYS A 305 -13.14 -11.75 19.27
C LYS A 305 -12.66 -10.78 18.20
N SER A 306 -13.51 -10.49 17.20
CA SER A 306 -13.16 -9.55 16.13
C SER A 306 -12.92 -8.14 16.66
N TRP A 307 -13.75 -7.67 17.59
CA TRP A 307 -13.56 -6.36 18.22
C TRP A 307 -12.24 -6.28 19.01
N CYS A 308 -11.94 -7.30 19.81
CA CYS A 308 -10.67 -7.39 20.54
C CYS A 308 -9.45 -7.39 19.60
N GLU A 309 -9.49 -8.18 18.53
CA GLU A 309 -8.39 -8.26 17.55
C GLU A 309 -8.16 -6.91 16.85
N ILE A 310 -9.24 -6.21 16.45
CA ILE A 310 -9.18 -4.87 15.84
C ILE A 310 -8.53 -3.87 16.79
N GLU A 311 -9.00 -3.77 18.03
CA GLU A 311 -8.47 -2.80 19.00
C GLU A 311 -6.99 -3.05 19.32
N GLN A 312 -6.58 -4.31 19.44
CA GLN A 312 -5.17 -4.68 19.66
C GLN A 312 -4.28 -4.25 18.49
N ALA A 313 -4.71 -4.51 17.26
CA ALA A 313 -3.97 -4.12 16.06
C ALA A 313 -3.92 -2.60 15.89
N ARG A 314 -5.01 -1.89 16.19
CA ARG A 314 -5.06 -0.42 16.17
C ARG A 314 -4.06 0.19 17.14
N LEU A 315 -4.08 -0.24 18.40
CA LEU A 315 -3.15 0.26 19.42
C LEU A 315 -1.68 -0.04 19.08
N LEU A 316 -1.40 -1.22 18.51
CA LEU A 316 -0.04 -1.55 18.04
C LEU A 316 0.39 -0.65 16.88
N THR A 317 -0.51 -0.34 15.95
CA THR A 317 -0.26 0.59 14.83
C THR A 317 0.03 2.00 15.33
N LEU A 318 -0.79 2.52 16.23
CA LEU A 318 -0.59 3.84 16.82
C LEU A 318 0.72 3.92 17.61
N LYS A 319 1.08 2.84 18.34
CA LYS A 319 2.37 2.75 19.02
C LYS A 319 3.54 2.81 18.03
N ALA A 320 3.46 2.06 16.93
CA ALA A 320 4.49 2.09 15.89
C ALA A 320 4.62 3.50 15.28
N ALA A 321 3.51 4.14 14.94
CA ALA A 321 3.48 5.50 14.39
C ALA A 321 4.06 6.54 15.37
N ALA A 322 3.69 6.47 16.65
CA ALA A 322 4.23 7.35 17.68
C ALA A 322 5.74 7.16 17.88
N THR A 323 6.24 5.92 17.85
CA THR A 323 7.69 5.66 17.91
C THR A 323 8.41 6.15 16.65
N MET A 324 7.80 6.06 15.47
CA MET A 324 8.36 6.66 14.24
C MET A 324 8.51 8.17 14.38
N ASP A 325 7.47 8.85 14.90
CA ASP A 325 7.47 10.32 15.08
C ASP A 325 8.50 10.77 16.13
N ASN A 326 8.64 10.04 17.24
CA ASN A 326 9.46 10.47 18.38
C ASN A 326 10.92 9.98 18.31
N GLU A 327 11.15 8.79 17.76
CA GLU A 327 12.44 8.08 17.84
C GLU A 327 12.99 7.67 16.46
N GLY A 328 12.21 7.87 15.39
CA GLY A 328 12.57 7.57 14.02
C GLY A 328 12.42 6.10 13.61
N ASN A 329 12.36 5.88 12.30
CA ASN A 329 12.05 4.57 11.68
C ASN A 329 13.04 3.44 12.08
N LYS A 330 14.30 3.79 12.33
CA LYS A 330 15.32 2.81 12.73
C LYS A 330 15.03 2.20 14.10
N VAL A 331 14.52 2.99 15.04
CA VAL A 331 14.11 2.53 16.37
C VAL A 331 12.77 1.81 16.29
N ALA A 332 11.84 2.34 15.49
CA ALA A 332 10.51 1.75 15.28
C ALA A 332 10.53 0.41 14.50
N LYS A 333 11.67 -0.02 13.95
CA LYS A 333 11.77 -1.17 13.03
C LYS A 333 11.09 -2.45 13.54
N ASP A 334 11.23 -2.77 14.82
CA ASP A 334 10.67 -4.00 15.39
C ASP A 334 9.15 -3.87 15.54
N LEU A 335 8.63 -2.68 15.88
CA LEU A 335 7.19 -2.40 15.92
C LEU A 335 6.57 -2.42 14.53
N ILE A 336 7.26 -1.89 13.52
CA ILE A 336 6.83 -1.95 12.11
C ILE A 336 6.75 -3.40 11.64
N ALA A 337 7.75 -4.23 11.98
CA ALA A 337 7.73 -5.66 11.67
C ALA A 337 6.59 -6.39 12.40
N MET A 338 6.37 -6.10 13.68
CA MET A 338 5.25 -6.65 14.45
C MET A 338 3.90 -6.34 13.80
N ILE A 339 3.64 -5.07 13.49
CA ILE A 339 2.33 -4.71 12.93
C ILE A 339 2.13 -5.22 11.50
N LYS A 340 3.21 -5.31 10.71
CA LYS A 340 3.18 -5.90 9.37
C LYS A 340 2.80 -7.39 9.37
N VAL A 341 3.01 -8.09 10.48
CA VAL A 341 2.51 -9.46 10.70
C VAL A 341 1.10 -9.45 11.28
N VAL A 342 0.85 -8.63 12.31
CA VAL A 342 -0.41 -8.64 13.06
C VAL A 342 -1.60 -8.14 12.24
N ALA A 343 -1.47 -6.98 11.58
CA ALA A 343 -2.59 -6.34 10.88
C ALA A 343 -3.21 -7.19 9.76
N PRO A 344 -2.46 -7.79 8.81
CA PRO A 344 -3.09 -8.59 7.76
C PRO A 344 -3.71 -9.89 8.28
N ASN A 345 -3.11 -10.52 9.30
CA ASN A 345 -3.69 -11.73 9.91
C ASN A 345 -4.96 -11.41 10.72
N MET A 346 -4.98 -10.28 11.45
CA MET A 346 -6.18 -9.77 12.12
C MET A 346 -7.30 -9.52 11.11
N ALA A 347 -6.99 -8.77 10.04
CA ALA A 347 -8.00 -8.43 9.03
C ALA A 347 -8.59 -9.68 8.38
N LEU A 348 -7.75 -10.67 8.01
CA LEU A 348 -8.24 -11.93 7.47
C LEU A 348 -9.20 -12.65 8.41
N ASN A 349 -8.86 -12.74 9.70
CA ASN A 349 -9.73 -13.41 10.67
C ASN A 349 -11.08 -12.71 10.84
N VAL A 350 -11.09 -11.37 10.92
CA VAL A 350 -12.32 -10.60 11.06
C VAL A 350 -13.17 -10.68 9.79
N ILE A 351 -12.55 -10.51 8.63
CA ILE A 351 -13.25 -10.52 7.34
C ILE A 351 -13.83 -11.91 7.06
N ASP A 352 -13.10 -12.98 7.33
CA ASP A 352 -13.58 -14.36 7.13
C ASP A 352 -14.82 -14.66 7.99
N ARG A 353 -14.82 -14.26 9.27
CA ARG A 353 -16.01 -14.34 10.13
C ARG A 353 -17.17 -13.53 9.56
N ALA A 354 -16.90 -12.33 9.03
CA ALA A 354 -17.92 -11.51 8.39
C ALA A 354 -18.50 -12.18 7.14
N ILE A 355 -17.67 -12.80 6.29
CA ILE A 355 -18.11 -13.60 5.13
C ILE A 355 -19.03 -14.74 5.60
N GLN A 356 -18.59 -15.50 6.61
CA GLN A 356 -19.34 -16.63 7.14
C GLN A 356 -20.72 -16.22 7.66
N VAL A 357 -20.81 -15.10 8.39
CA VAL A 357 -22.07 -14.54 8.91
C VAL A 357 -23.02 -14.09 7.78
N HIS A 358 -22.48 -13.65 6.64
CA HIS A 358 -23.29 -13.27 5.48
C HIS A 358 -23.80 -14.48 4.68
N GLY A 359 -23.20 -15.66 4.87
CA GLY A 359 -23.47 -16.86 4.07
C GLY A 359 -23.02 -16.67 2.62
N ALA A 360 -23.76 -17.21 1.65
CA ALA A 360 -23.39 -17.12 0.23
C ALA A 360 -23.20 -15.66 -0.26
N VAL A 361 -23.98 -14.71 0.27
CA VAL A 361 -23.87 -13.29 -0.09
C VAL A 361 -22.50 -12.70 0.29
N GLY A 362 -21.85 -13.23 1.34
CA GLY A 362 -20.51 -12.82 1.75
C GLY A 362 -19.42 -13.16 0.74
N LEU A 363 -19.69 -14.07 -0.20
CA LEU A 363 -18.79 -14.43 -1.30
C LEU A 363 -19.13 -13.69 -2.60
N SER A 364 -20.23 -12.94 -2.64
CA SER A 364 -20.76 -12.30 -3.84
C SER A 364 -20.40 -10.82 -3.93
N GLN A 365 -20.63 -10.24 -5.10
CA GLN A 365 -20.44 -8.81 -5.39
C GLN A 365 -21.36 -7.88 -4.58
N ASP A 366 -22.40 -8.41 -3.93
CA ASP A 366 -23.35 -7.64 -3.12
C ASP A 366 -22.72 -7.13 -1.81
N THR A 367 -21.47 -7.53 -1.51
CA THR A 367 -20.70 -7.02 -0.37
C THR A 367 -19.24 -6.80 -0.77
N PRO A 368 -18.53 -5.86 -0.12
CA PRO A 368 -17.11 -5.65 -0.38
C PRO A 368 -16.19 -6.70 0.28
N LEU A 369 -16.75 -7.71 0.97
CA LEU A 369 -16.00 -8.58 1.87
C LEU A 369 -14.90 -9.40 1.17
N VAL A 370 -15.17 -9.95 -0.02
CA VAL A 370 -14.16 -10.72 -0.77
C VAL A 370 -13.00 -9.83 -1.23
N ASN A 371 -13.29 -8.58 -1.62
CA ASN A 371 -12.26 -7.62 -2.02
C ASN A 371 -11.36 -7.26 -0.83
N PHE A 372 -11.94 -7.05 0.36
CA PHE A 372 -11.15 -6.86 1.58
C PHE A 372 -10.34 -8.11 1.96
N PHE A 373 -10.92 -9.31 1.82
CA PHE A 373 -10.21 -10.56 2.08
C PHE A 373 -9.01 -10.75 1.15
N SER A 374 -9.20 -10.52 -0.16
CA SER A 374 -8.14 -10.59 -1.17
C SER A 374 -7.02 -9.60 -0.86
N TYR A 375 -7.36 -8.36 -0.49
CA TYR A 375 -6.40 -7.34 -0.08
C TYR A 375 -5.60 -7.75 1.18
N ALA A 376 -6.28 -8.20 2.23
CA ALA A 376 -5.65 -8.66 3.46
C ALA A 376 -4.73 -9.87 3.23
N ARG A 377 -5.15 -10.81 2.38
CA ARG A 377 -4.34 -11.98 2.03
C ARG A 377 -3.09 -11.60 1.24
N THR A 378 -3.21 -10.65 0.31
CA THR A 378 -2.11 -10.12 -0.49
C THR A 378 -1.06 -9.45 0.40
N LEU A 379 -1.49 -8.70 1.41
CA LEU A 379 -0.60 -8.00 2.34
C LEU A 379 0.15 -8.91 3.32
N ARG A 380 -0.11 -10.21 3.36
CA ARG A 380 0.79 -11.20 4.00
C ARG A 380 2.03 -11.53 3.16
N LEU A 381 2.07 -11.09 1.90
CA LEU A 381 3.15 -11.35 0.95
C LEU A 381 3.81 -10.05 0.48
N ALA A 382 3.01 -9.06 0.07
CA ALA A 382 3.49 -7.75 -0.35
C ALA A 382 4.28 -7.05 0.78
N ASP A 383 5.27 -6.23 0.41
CA ASP A 383 6.22 -5.56 1.31
C ASP A 383 6.98 -6.48 2.28
N GLY A 384 7.13 -7.75 1.90
CA GLY A 384 7.82 -8.79 2.66
C GLY A 384 6.84 -9.78 3.30
N PRO A 385 7.02 -11.09 3.10
CA PRO A 385 6.20 -12.12 3.72
C PRO A 385 6.28 -12.10 5.25
N ASP A 386 5.22 -12.56 5.92
CA ASP A 386 5.17 -12.68 7.39
C ASP A 386 6.43 -13.36 7.95
N GLN A 387 6.91 -14.43 7.29
CA GLN A 387 8.07 -15.22 7.73
C GLN A 387 9.36 -14.41 7.73
N VAL A 388 9.54 -13.49 6.78
CA VAL A 388 10.73 -12.63 6.73
C VAL A 388 10.72 -11.64 7.89
N HIS A 389 9.55 -11.05 8.19
CA HIS A 389 9.39 -10.15 9.34
C HIS A 389 9.58 -10.87 10.67
N MET A 390 8.99 -12.07 10.83
CA MET A 390 9.15 -12.90 12.03
C MET A 390 10.59 -13.35 12.23
N MET A 391 11.29 -13.78 11.16
CA MET A 391 12.70 -14.14 11.23
C MET A 391 13.56 -12.98 11.72
N GLN A 392 13.40 -11.79 11.13
CA GLN A 392 14.15 -10.60 11.51
C GLN A 392 13.85 -10.16 12.94
N LEU A 393 12.58 -10.18 13.34
CA LEU A 393 12.15 -9.82 14.69
C LEU A 393 12.69 -10.80 15.73
N GLY A 394 12.53 -12.11 15.50
CA GLY A 394 13.03 -13.16 16.38
C GLY A 394 14.54 -13.09 16.58
N ARG A 395 15.30 -12.87 15.50
CA ARG A 395 16.75 -12.63 15.56
C ARG A 395 17.11 -11.43 16.43
N ASN A 396 16.42 -10.30 16.26
CA ASN A 396 16.69 -9.08 17.04
C ASN A 396 16.37 -9.28 18.52
N LEU A 397 15.24 -9.93 18.84
CA LEU A 397 14.82 -10.20 20.21
C LEU A 397 15.79 -11.16 20.91
N ALA A 398 16.20 -12.25 20.26
CA ALA A 398 17.18 -13.18 20.82
C ALA A 398 18.49 -12.47 21.19
N LYS A 399 18.98 -11.57 20.32
CA LYS A 399 20.18 -10.76 20.60
C LYS A 399 19.98 -9.76 21.73
N ARG A 400 18.78 -9.19 21.89
CA ARG A 400 18.48 -8.18 22.92
C ARG A 400 18.50 -8.76 24.34
N PHE A 401 18.20 -10.05 24.48
CA PHE A 401 18.12 -10.74 25.77
C PHE A 401 19.27 -11.74 26.00
N ALA A 402 20.26 -11.75 25.11
CA ALA A 402 21.56 -12.41 25.33
C ALA A 402 22.48 -11.46 26.10
#